data_AF-A0A5B0HBR0-F1
#
_entry.id   AF-A0A5B0HBR0-F1
#
_cell.length_a   1.000
_cell.length_b   1.000
_cell.length_c   1.000
_cell.angle_alpha   90.00
_cell.angle_beta   90.00
_cell.angle_gamma   90.00
#
_symmetry.space_group_name_H-M   'P 1'
#
loop_
_entity.id
_entity.type
_entity.pdbx_description
1 polymer ?
#
loop_
_entity_poly.entity_id
_entity_poly.type
_entity_poly.pdbx_seq_one_letter_code
_entity_poly.pdbx_strand_id
1 'polypeptide(L)'
;MAKGERLARHGWMSSELGSCSDRQLASMVDRAAPRGTGIGGTSAVLEVDHTPVFVKRIRLTDIERKTSNVESTTNLFGLPVKCQYGVGSPGFGAWRELAACITTTD
;
A
#
# COMPACT_ATOMS: atom_id res chain seq x y z
N MET A 1 18.43 -0.76 17.50
CA MET A 1 17.15 -0.25 18.04
C MET A 1 16.52 -1.28 18.95
N ALA A 2 16.08 -0.85 20.11
CA ALA A 2 15.32 -1.71 21.02
C ALA A 2 13.89 -1.92 20.50
N LYS A 3 13.24 -3.03 20.86
CA LYS A 3 11.86 -3.34 20.44
C LYS A 3 10.88 -2.20 20.74
N GLY A 4 10.99 -1.58 21.92
CA GLY A 4 10.14 -0.47 22.34
C GLY A 4 10.30 0.79 21.48
N GLU A 5 11.53 1.14 21.15
CA GLU A 5 11.86 2.29 20.28
C GLU A 5 11.28 2.11 18.87
N ARG A 6 11.40 0.90 18.30
CA ARG A 6 10.80 0.57 16.99
C ARG A 6 9.28 0.70 17.00
N LEU A 7 8.63 0.21 18.06
CA LEU A 7 7.16 0.27 18.19
C LEU A 7 6.68 1.71 18.41
N ALA A 8 7.38 2.50 19.22
CA ALA A 8 7.06 3.91 19.45
C ALA A 8 7.14 4.72 18.15
N ARG A 9 8.22 4.55 17.36
CA ARG A 9 8.34 5.22 16.06
C ARG A 9 7.26 4.76 15.07
N HIS A 10 6.93 3.47 15.05
CA HIS A 10 5.84 2.98 14.21
C HIS A 10 4.49 3.61 14.59
N GLY A 11 4.14 3.64 15.88
CA GLY A 11 2.89 4.23 16.35
C GLY A 11 2.80 5.73 16.03
N TRP A 12 3.89 6.46 16.23
CA TRP A 12 3.95 7.88 15.88
C TRP A 12 3.78 8.11 14.37
N MET A 13 4.52 7.38 13.53
CA MET A 13 4.38 7.43 12.07
C MET A 13 2.98 7.06 11.58
N SER A 14 2.38 6.02 12.16
CA SER A 14 1.04 5.57 11.80
C SER A 14 -0.02 6.63 12.13
N SER A 15 0.09 7.28 13.30
CA SER A 15 -0.78 8.39 13.68
C SER A 15 -0.61 9.60 12.76
N GLU A 16 0.62 9.99 12.45
CA GLU A 16 0.91 11.15 11.59
C GLU A 16 0.34 10.95 10.19
N LEU A 17 0.64 9.82 9.56
CA LEU A 17 0.16 9.47 8.23
C LEU A 17 -1.36 9.25 8.20
N GLY A 18 -1.93 8.63 9.25
CA GLY A 18 -3.36 8.41 9.38
C GLY A 18 -4.18 9.70 9.56
N SER A 19 -3.54 10.78 10.02
CA SER A 19 -4.18 12.11 10.12
C SER A 19 -4.20 12.89 8.81
N CYS A 20 -3.43 12.46 7.80
CA CYS A 20 -3.38 13.10 6.50
C CYS A 20 -4.60 12.73 5.64
N SER A 21 -5.14 13.71 4.91
CA SER A 21 -6.13 13.44 3.86
C SER A 21 -5.51 12.71 2.65
N ASP A 22 -6.34 12.03 1.87
CA ASP A 22 -5.93 11.37 0.62
C ASP A 22 -5.18 12.32 -0.33
N ARG A 23 -5.59 13.60 -0.38
CA ARG A 23 -4.92 14.62 -1.20
C ARG A 23 -3.51 14.93 -0.69
N GLN A 24 -3.33 15.03 0.62
CA GLN A 24 -2.01 15.25 1.21
C GLN A 24 -1.11 14.04 0.97
N LEU A 25 -1.62 12.83 1.21
CA LEU A 25 -0.90 11.59 0.96
C LEU A 25 -0.50 11.47 -0.53
N ALA A 26 -1.41 11.75 -1.45
CA ALA A 26 -1.11 11.76 -2.88
C ALA A 26 0.01 12.76 -3.23
N SER A 27 -0.06 13.99 -2.70
CA SER A 27 0.98 15.00 -2.93
C SER A 27 2.34 14.59 -2.37
N MET A 28 2.38 13.92 -1.21
CA MET A 28 3.62 13.38 -0.63
C MET A 28 4.19 12.27 -1.52
N VAL A 29 3.35 11.34 -1.97
CA VAL A 29 3.76 10.22 -2.85
C VAL A 29 4.28 10.72 -4.19
N ASP A 30 3.68 11.76 -4.78
CA ASP A 30 4.13 12.32 -6.05
C ASP A 30 5.49 13.03 -5.95
N ARG A 31 5.84 13.53 -4.76
CA ARG A 31 7.15 14.15 -4.48
C ARG A 31 8.20 13.14 -4.01
N ALA A 32 7.79 11.92 -3.66
CA ALA A 32 8.71 10.91 -3.14
C ALA A 32 9.71 10.47 -4.22
N ALA A 33 10.98 10.30 -3.83
CA ALA A 33 12.02 9.90 -4.75
C ALA A 33 11.81 8.43 -5.17
N PRO A 34 11.60 8.13 -6.47
CA PRO A 34 11.50 6.76 -6.94
C PRO A 34 12.78 5.99 -6.62
N ARG A 35 12.64 4.77 -6.10
CA ARG A 35 13.77 3.93 -5.67
C ARG A 35 13.90 2.64 -6.49
N GLY A 36 12.84 2.22 -7.17
CA GLY A 36 12.89 1.12 -8.10
C GLY A 36 11.51 0.66 -8.59
N THR A 37 11.51 -0.39 -9.40
CA THR A 37 10.32 -1.11 -9.84
C THR A 37 10.45 -2.58 -9.43
N GLY A 38 9.45 -3.13 -8.76
CA GLY A 38 9.41 -4.53 -8.33
C GLY A 38 8.10 -5.22 -8.72
N ILE A 39 7.88 -6.42 -8.17
CA ILE A 39 6.72 -7.29 -8.46
C ILE A 39 5.37 -6.56 -8.26
N GLY A 40 5.33 -5.58 -7.34
CA GLY A 40 4.12 -4.79 -7.06
C GLY A 40 4.11 -3.37 -7.61
N GLY A 41 4.96 -3.06 -8.60
CA GLY A 41 5.02 -1.74 -9.22
C GLY A 41 6.15 -0.85 -8.70
N THR A 42 5.96 0.47 -8.79
CA THR A 42 6.96 1.46 -8.43
C THR A 42 7.06 1.59 -6.92
N SER A 43 8.27 1.53 -6.39
CA SER A 43 8.56 1.91 -5.01
C SER A 43 9.26 3.26 -4.94
N ALA A 44 9.02 3.96 -3.84
CA ALA A 44 9.64 5.23 -3.53
C ALA A 44 10.01 5.28 -2.04
N VAL A 45 10.83 6.26 -1.68
CA VAL A 45 11.07 6.61 -0.28
C VAL A 45 10.60 8.03 -0.05
N LEU A 46 9.77 8.19 0.97
CA LEU A 46 9.29 9.45 1.51
C LEU A 46 10.06 9.75 2.79
N GLU A 47 10.37 11.01 3.06
CA GLU A 47 10.85 11.45 4.38
C GLU A 47 9.68 12.10 5.12
N VAL A 48 9.38 11.60 6.32
CA VAL A 48 8.37 12.15 7.23
C VAL A 48 9.06 12.42 8.55
N ASP A 49 9.21 13.69 8.92
CA ASP A 49 9.94 14.11 10.13
C ASP A 49 11.26 13.35 10.31
N HIS A 50 12.13 13.47 9.30
CA HIS A 50 13.45 12.83 9.25
C HIS A 50 13.44 11.29 9.31
N THR A 51 12.26 10.67 9.26
CA THR A 51 12.10 9.22 9.21
C THR A 51 11.85 8.79 7.78
N PRO A 52 12.69 7.89 7.22
CA PRO A 52 12.45 7.34 5.90
C PRO A 52 11.29 6.33 5.94
N VAL A 53 10.29 6.55 5.11
CA VAL A 53 9.10 5.71 4.93
C VAL A 53 9.14 5.09 3.53
N PHE A 54 9.05 3.77 3.46
CA PHE A 54 8.94 3.05 2.20
C PHE A 54 7.51 3.17 1.66
N VAL A 55 7.38 3.55 0.39
CA VAL A 55 6.10 3.69 -0.29
C VAL A 55 6.02 2.66 -1.42
N LYS A 56 4.92 1.90 -1.45
CA LYS A 56 4.57 1.02 -2.57
C LYS A 56 3.42 1.64 -3.36
N ARG A 57 3.64 1.93 -4.65
CA ARG A 57 2.59 2.45 -5.55
C ARG A 57 1.98 1.29 -6.34
N ILE A 58 0.76 0.92 -5.98
CA ILE A 58 -0.01 -0.12 -6.68
C ILE A 58 -0.99 0.58 -7.62
N ARG A 59 -0.99 0.18 -8.91
CA ARG A 59 -1.95 0.70 -9.88
C ARG A 59 -3.27 -0.06 -9.75
N LEU A 60 -4.37 0.67 -9.84
CA LEU A 60 -5.71 0.10 -9.94
C LEU A 60 -6.12 0.03 -11.42
N THR A 61 -6.75 -1.07 -11.80
CA THR A 61 -7.47 -1.18 -13.07
C THR A 61 -8.79 -0.42 -13.04
N ASP A 62 -9.38 -0.14 -14.19
CA ASP A 62 -10.70 0.53 -14.25
C ASP A 62 -11.82 -0.30 -13.60
N ILE A 63 -11.70 -1.63 -13.59
CA ILE A 63 -12.65 -2.52 -12.91
C ILE A 63 -12.57 -2.35 -11.39
N GLU A 64 -11.36 -2.29 -10.83
CA GLU A 64 -11.14 -2.09 -9.40
C GLU A 64 -11.54 -0.69 -8.93
N ARG A 65 -11.56 0.31 -9.83
CA ARG A 65 -11.96 1.71 -9.54
C ARG A 65 -13.47 1.93 -9.53
N LYS A 66 -14.29 0.97 -9.95
CA LYS A 66 -15.75 1.09 -9.86
C LYS A 66 -16.16 1.25 -8.40
N THR A 67 -17.10 2.14 -8.12
CA THR A 67 -17.59 2.40 -6.75
C THR A 67 -18.08 1.15 -6.03
N SER A 68 -18.68 0.20 -6.75
CA SER A 68 -19.11 -1.10 -6.22
C SER A 68 -17.97 -2.05 -5.84
N ASN A 69 -16.75 -1.76 -6.28
CA ASN A 69 -15.58 -2.64 -6.17
C ASN A 69 -14.47 -2.05 -5.30
N VAL A 70 -14.61 -0.81 -4.83
CA VAL A 70 -13.70 -0.22 -3.84
C VAL A 70 -13.66 -1.13 -2.62
N GLU A 71 -12.45 -1.44 -2.14
CA GLU A 71 -12.18 -2.37 -1.02
C GLU A 71 -12.65 -3.82 -1.23
N SER A 72 -13.20 -4.17 -2.40
CA SER A 72 -13.66 -5.52 -2.67
C SER A 72 -12.49 -6.49 -2.81
N THR A 73 -12.47 -7.52 -1.98
CA THR A 73 -11.47 -8.58 -2.05
C THR A 73 -11.88 -9.75 -2.97
N THR A 74 -13.02 -9.63 -3.66
CA THR A 74 -13.52 -10.63 -4.61
C THR A 74 -12.56 -10.82 -5.79
N ASN A 75 -12.55 -12.01 -6.38
CA ASN A 75 -11.86 -12.27 -7.65
C ASN A 75 -12.61 -11.60 -8.83
N LEU A 76 -12.41 -10.30 -9.00
CA LEU A 76 -13.10 -9.48 -10.02
C LEU A 76 -12.81 -9.90 -11.46
N PHE A 77 -11.73 -10.67 -11.67
CA PHE A 77 -11.22 -11.06 -12.98
C PHE A 77 -11.47 -12.53 -13.32
N GLY A 78 -12.10 -13.31 -12.42
CA GLY A 78 -12.34 -14.74 -12.64
C GLY A 78 -11.06 -15.57 -12.79
N LEU A 79 -9.95 -15.13 -12.19
CA LEU A 79 -8.65 -15.81 -12.30
C LEU A 79 -8.63 -17.15 -11.56
N PRO A 80 -7.79 -18.12 -11.98
CA PRO A 80 -7.54 -19.33 -11.21
C PRO A 80 -7.08 -19.02 -9.77
N VAL A 81 -7.53 -19.79 -8.78
CA VAL A 81 -7.23 -19.55 -7.34
C VAL A 81 -5.72 -19.46 -7.04
N LYS A 82 -4.89 -20.20 -7.78
CA LYS A 82 -3.42 -20.14 -7.65
C LYS A 82 -2.82 -18.76 -7.94
N CYS A 83 -3.54 -17.88 -8.64
CA CYS A 83 -3.12 -16.52 -8.96
C CYS A 83 -3.38 -15.52 -7.81
N GLN A 84 -3.97 -15.94 -6.69
CA GLN A 84 -4.38 -15.02 -5.61
C GLN A 84 -3.25 -14.11 -5.08
N TYR A 85 -1.98 -14.56 -5.13
CA TYR A 85 -0.84 -13.81 -4.58
C TYR A 85 -0.09 -12.93 -5.59
N GLY A 86 -0.37 -13.05 -6.90
CA GLY A 86 0.26 -12.21 -7.92
C GLY A 86 1.79 -12.33 -8.06
N VAL A 87 2.42 -13.32 -7.44
CA VAL A 87 3.88 -13.55 -7.58
C VAL A 87 4.13 -14.33 -8.87
N GLY A 88 4.74 -13.68 -9.86
CA GLY A 88 4.95 -14.27 -11.19
C GLY A 88 3.64 -14.59 -11.94
N SER A 89 2.52 -14.03 -11.49
CA SER A 89 1.18 -14.24 -12.03
C SER A 89 0.34 -12.96 -11.89
N PRO A 90 -0.79 -12.83 -12.60
CA PRO A 90 -1.76 -11.79 -12.28
C PRO A 90 -2.26 -11.95 -10.84
N GLY A 91 -2.52 -10.85 -10.12
CA GLY A 91 -3.13 -10.89 -8.79
C GLY A 91 -4.65 -10.74 -8.84
N PHE A 92 -5.34 -11.08 -7.75
CA PHE A 92 -6.80 -10.86 -7.64
C PHE A 92 -7.20 -9.39 -7.59
N GLY A 93 -6.28 -8.53 -7.14
CA GLY A 93 -6.45 -7.08 -7.12
C GLY A 93 -5.75 -6.43 -5.94
N ALA A 94 -5.58 -5.11 -6.00
CA ALA A 94 -4.87 -4.31 -4.99
C ALA A 94 -5.58 -4.29 -3.64
N TRP A 95 -6.91 -4.36 -3.62
CA TRP A 95 -7.73 -4.27 -2.41
C TRP A 95 -7.47 -5.41 -1.42
N ARG A 96 -7.12 -6.61 -1.91
CA ARG A 96 -6.75 -7.74 -1.04
C ARG A 96 -5.41 -7.50 -0.33
N GLU A 97 -4.47 -6.85 -1.01
CA GLU A 97 -3.21 -6.45 -0.38
C GLU A 97 -3.47 -5.40 0.72
N LEU A 98 -4.29 -4.39 0.44
CA LEU A 98 -4.69 -3.39 1.44
C LEU A 98 -5.37 -4.03 2.65
N ALA A 99 -6.35 -4.91 2.42
CA ALA A 99 -7.05 -5.61 3.50
C ALA A 99 -6.09 -6.42 4.39
N ALA A 100 -5.11 -7.10 3.79
CA ALA A 100 -4.09 -7.83 4.54
C ALA A 100 -3.18 -6.89 5.35
N CYS A 101 -2.78 -5.75 4.80
CA CYS A 101 -2.00 -4.75 5.53
C CYS A 101 -2.78 -4.20 6.73
N ILE A 102 -4.05 -3.86 6.57
CA ILE A 102 -4.92 -3.39 7.66
C ILE A 102 -5.03 -4.46 8.76
N THR A 103 -5.37 -5.71 8.40
CA THR A 103 -5.52 -6.83 9.37
C THR A 103 -4.24 -7.13 10.16
N THR A 104 -3.07 -6.80 9.63
CA THR A 104 -1.78 -7.06 10.29
C THR A 104 -1.21 -5.86 11.04
N THR A 105 -1.82 -4.68 10.89
CA THR A 105 -1.36 -3.42 11.48
C THR A 105 -2.27 -2.96 12.62
N ASP A 106 -3.58 -3.18 12.50
CA ASP A 106 -4.58 -2.97 13.56
C ASP A 106 -4.61 -4.15 14.55
#